data_AF-A0A9C9N2E4-F1
#
_entry.id   AF-A0A9C9N2E4-F1
#
_cell.length_a   1.000
_cell.length_b   1.000
_cell.length_c   1.000
_cell.angle_alpha   90.00
_cell.angle_beta   90.00
_cell.angle_gamma   90.00
#
_symmetry.space_group_name_H-M   'P 1'
#
loop_
_entity.id
_entity.type
_entity.pdbx_description
1 polymer ?
#
loop_
_entity_poly.entity_id
_entity_poly.type
_entity_poly.pdbx_seq_one_letter_code
_entity_poly.pdbx_strand_id
1 'polypeptide(L)'
;MSVDHLFWLGGSPCGGKSSVADWLSHHFHIPVYHIDAHIDRHLAIITPQAQPALHRWQARTWDERWLQPLDQLLQDAIDCYTEHFYLFLPELLELADTKPLIVEGNPLLPALIQPYLSHPSRAIYLAAPPDLLRQYYSQRDWAVTVLKQSSDPEQAFNNWMERDIAFARHVEAQCRQYHLRYLVSDESLSIESKAKEVAEHFGLDSGL
;
A
#
# COMPACT_ATOMS: atom_id res chain seq x y z
N MET A 1 7.18 -22.98 -2.41
CA MET A 1 7.74 -22.33 -1.21
C MET A 1 6.57 -21.78 -0.43
N SER A 2 6.54 -21.99 0.88
CA SER A 2 5.46 -21.49 1.75
C SER A 2 5.80 -20.07 2.19
N VAL A 3 4.82 -19.17 2.18
CA VAL A 3 4.92 -17.80 2.69
C VAL A 3 4.24 -17.65 4.05
N ASP A 4 4.05 -18.75 4.80
CA ASP A 4 3.29 -18.76 6.05
C ASP A 4 3.95 -17.95 7.19
N HIS A 5 5.22 -17.59 7.01
CA HIS A 5 6.00 -16.74 7.91
C HIS A 5 5.86 -15.24 7.56
N LEU A 6 5.21 -14.89 6.46
CA LEU A 6 5.01 -13.50 6.06
C LEU A 6 3.79 -12.89 6.76
N PHE A 7 3.95 -11.65 7.21
CA PHE A 7 2.88 -10.79 7.71
C PHE A 7 2.64 -9.67 6.71
N TRP A 8 1.46 -9.67 6.08
CA TRP A 8 1.11 -8.73 5.03
C TRP A 8 0.38 -7.51 5.61
N LEU A 9 1.01 -6.34 5.54
CA LEU A 9 0.44 -5.07 5.98
C LEU A 9 0.11 -4.20 4.76
N GLY A 10 -1.09 -4.38 4.22
CA GLY A 10 -1.58 -3.63 3.07
C GLY A 10 -2.42 -2.42 3.47
N GLY A 11 -2.98 -1.73 2.48
CA GLY A 11 -3.98 -0.68 2.70
C GLY A 11 -3.77 0.58 1.87
N SER A 12 -4.58 1.60 2.14
CA SER A 12 -4.54 2.84 1.37
C SER A 12 -3.35 3.72 1.78
N PRO A 13 -2.97 4.70 0.95
CA PRO A 13 -2.07 5.78 1.39
C PRO A 13 -2.54 6.42 2.71
N CYS A 14 -1.57 6.95 3.46
CA CYS A 14 -1.75 7.66 4.73
C CYS A 14 -2.40 6.87 5.89
N GLY A 15 -2.67 5.57 5.76
CA GLY A 15 -3.20 4.74 6.86
C GLY A 15 -2.24 4.44 8.02
N GLY A 16 -1.05 5.05 8.06
CA GLY A 16 -0.05 4.82 9.12
C GLY A 16 0.73 3.49 9.02
N LYS A 17 0.63 2.79 7.89
CA LYS A 17 1.23 1.46 7.66
C LYS A 17 2.71 1.38 7.98
N SER A 18 3.52 2.25 7.40
CA SER A 18 4.98 2.23 7.62
C SER A 18 5.33 2.47 9.08
N SER A 19 4.68 3.43 9.75
CA SER A 19 4.88 3.68 11.18
C SER A 19 4.48 2.50 12.06
N VAL A 20 3.40 1.79 11.71
CA VAL A 20 2.99 0.56 12.40
C VAL A 20 3.99 -0.57 12.15
N ALA A 21 4.43 -0.77 10.91
CA ALA A 21 5.42 -1.79 10.57
C ALA A 21 6.75 -1.58 11.29
N ASP A 22 7.24 -0.35 11.33
CA ASP A 22 8.48 0.03 12.02
C ASP A 22 8.37 -0.23 13.53
N TRP A 23 7.23 0.11 14.13
CA TRP A 23 6.98 -0.15 15.54
C TRP A 23 7.00 -1.66 15.84
N LEU A 24 6.30 -2.46 15.03
CA LEU A 24 6.25 -3.92 15.18
C LEU A 24 7.64 -4.53 15.03
N SER A 25 8.41 -4.06 14.06
CA SER A 25 9.79 -4.51 13.82
C SER A 25 10.68 -4.25 15.01
N HIS A 26 10.66 -3.02 15.54
CA HIS A 26 11.45 -2.66 16.70
C HIS A 26 11.03 -3.45 17.95
N HIS A 27 9.73 -3.70 18.15
CA HIS A 27 9.22 -4.38 19.34
C HIS A 27 9.43 -5.90 19.29
N PHE A 28 9.13 -6.54 18.17
CA PHE A 28 9.15 -8.00 18.00
C PHE A 28 10.43 -8.52 17.32
N HIS A 29 11.35 -7.65 16.93
CA HIS A 29 12.58 -8.00 16.20
C HIS A 29 12.31 -8.71 14.86
N ILE A 30 11.20 -8.37 14.21
CA ILE A 30 10.79 -8.92 12.91
C ILE A 30 11.18 -7.92 11.81
N PRO A 31 12.01 -8.30 10.83
CA PRO A 31 12.38 -7.39 9.75
C PRO A 31 11.16 -6.90 8.95
N VAL A 32 11.29 -5.73 8.32
CA VAL A 32 10.29 -5.16 7.41
C VAL A 32 10.84 -5.08 6.00
N TYR A 33 10.06 -5.54 5.03
CA TYR A 33 10.22 -5.26 3.62
C TYR A 33 9.24 -4.15 3.23
N HIS A 34 9.75 -2.92 3.13
CA HIS A 34 8.99 -1.79 2.60
C HIS A 34 9.04 -1.80 1.08
N ILE A 35 7.90 -2.02 0.44
CA ILE A 35 7.83 -2.20 -1.01
C ILE A 35 8.30 -0.94 -1.77
N ASP A 36 8.02 0.24 -1.23
CA ASP A 36 8.40 1.53 -1.83
C ASP A 36 9.90 1.79 -1.76
N ALA A 37 10.63 1.27 -0.76
CA ALA A 37 12.09 1.36 -0.69
C ALA A 37 12.80 0.67 -1.87
N HIS A 38 12.09 -0.20 -2.60
CA HIS A 38 12.62 -0.94 -3.75
C HIS A 38 12.04 -0.46 -5.09
N ILE A 39 11.15 0.53 -5.10
CA ILE A 39 10.41 0.96 -6.30
C ILE A 39 11.36 1.34 -7.45
N ASP A 40 12.39 2.15 -7.20
CA ASP A 40 13.28 2.65 -8.25
C ASP A 40 14.01 1.52 -8.99
N ARG A 41 14.43 0.48 -8.25
CA ARG A 41 15.08 -0.68 -8.85
C ARG A 41 14.11 -1.49 -9.72
N HIS A 42 12.88 -1.69 -9.26
CA HIS A 42 11.85 -2.37 -10.06
C HIS A 42 11.48 -1.56 -11.30
N LEU A 43 11.32 -0.25 -11.15
CA LEU A 43 11.01 0.69 -12.22
C LEU A 43 12.13 0.81 -13.27
N ALA A 44 13.38 0.49 -12.92
CA ALA A 44 14.50 0.52 -13.86
C ALA A 44 14.54 -0.67 -14.85
N ILE A 45 13.80 -1.75 -14.57
CA ILE A 45 13.85 -3.00 -15.36
C ILE A 45 12.54 -3.30 -16.11
N ILE A 46 11.52 -2.46 -15.97
CA ILE A 46 10.23 -2.69 -16.62
C ILE A 46 10.32 -2.55 -18.14
N THR A 47 9.44 -3.26 -18.85
CA THR A 47 9.30 -3.13 -20.31
C THR A 47 7.84 -2.88 -20.69
N PRO A 48 7.56 -2.23 -21.84
CA PRO A 48 6.19 -2.05 -22.31
C PRO A 48 5.41 -3.35 -22.48
N GLN A 49 6.09 -4.46 -22.77
CA GLN A 49 5.47 -5.76 -22.99
C GLN A 49 5.17 -6.49 -21.68
N ALA A 50 6.05 -6.40 -20.69
CA ALA A 50 5.90 -7.14 -19.44
C ALA A 50 5.17 -6.34 -18.34
N GLN A 51 5.31 -5.00 -18.32
CA GLN A 51 4.66 -4.10 -17.37
C GLN A 51 4.10 -2.86 -18.10
N PRO A 52 3.09 -3.05 -18.97
CA PRO A 52 2.51 -1.96 -19.75
C PRO A 52 1.94 -0.83 -18.90
N ALA A 53 1.33 -1.10 -17.73
CA ALA A 53 0.74 -0.06 -16.89
C ALA A 53 1.80 0.81 -16.22
N LEU A 54 2.81 0.21 -15.58
CA LEU A 54 3.93 0.93 -14.98
C LEU A 54 4.75 1.70 -16.03
N HIS A 55 4.94 1.13 -17.21
CA HIS A 55 5.63 1.83 -18.31
C HIS A 55 4.82 3.04 -18.79
N ARG A 56 3.49 2.89 -18.97
CA ARG A 56 2.61 4.02 -19.29
C ARG A 56 2.65 5.08 -18.20
N TRP A 57 2.59 4.67 -16.94
CA TRP A 57 2.68 5.59 -15.80
C TRP A 57 3.95 6.42 -15.86
N GLN A 58 5.13 5.80 -16.00
CA GLN A 58 6.40 6.51 -16.09
C GLN A 58 6.45 7.50 -17.26
N ALA A 59 5.97 7.10 -18.44
CA ALA A 59 6.06 7.90 -19.66
C ALA A 59 5.11 9.12 -19.66
N ARG A 60 4.05 9.11 -18.86
CA ARG A 60 3.06 10.19 -18.80
C ARG A 60 3.57 11.42 -18.04
N THR A 61 3.26 12.58 -18.60
CA THR A 61 3.31 13.89 -17.92
C THR A 61 2.33 13.94 -16.75
N TRP A 62 2.46 14.97 -15.90
CA TRP A 62 1.56 15.13 -14.75
C TRP A 62 0.10 15.34 -15.15
N ASP A 63 -0.16 16.07 -16.24
CA ASP A 63 -1.51 16.25 -16.78
C ASP A 63 -2.11 14.93 -17.26
N GLU A 64 -1.35 14.15 -18.03
CA GLU A 64 -1.79 12.84 -18.53
C GLU A 64 -1.99 11.83 -17.40
N ARG A 65 -1.32 12.02 -16.25
CA ARG A 65 -1.52 11.18 -15.06
C ARG A 65 -2.75 11.57 -14.27
N TRP A 66 -3.00 12.87 -14.06
CA TRP A 66 -3.99 13.31 -13.06
C TRP A 66 -5.21 14.01 -13.61
N LEU A 67 -5.15 14.61 -14.80
CA LEU A 67 -6.31 15.24 -15.43
C LEU A 67 -7.12 14.22 -16.26
N GLN A 68 -7.41 13.08 -15.63
CA GLN A 68 -8.17 11.97 -16.22
C GLN A 68 -9.45 11.72 -15.42
N PRO A 69 -10.46 11.06 -16.00
CA PRO A 69 -11.64 10.59 -15.28
C PRO A 69 -11.30 9.66 -14.12
N LEU A 70 -12.10 9.70 -13.04
CA LEU A 70 -11.84 8.96 -11.80
C LEU A 70 -11.78 7.43 -11.99
N ASP A 71 -12.64 6.87 -12.84
CA ASP A 71 -12.66 5.45 -13.16
C ASP A 71 -11.36 5.00 -13.82
N GLN A 72 -10.84 5.81 -14.75
CA GLN A 72 -9.54 5.57 -15.38
C GLN A 72 -8.40 5.68 -14.37
N LEU A 73 -8.40 6.70 -13.51
CA LEU A 73 -7.38 6.89 -12.47
C LEU A 73 -7.34 5.72 -11.48
N LEU A 74 -8.51 5.21 -11.09
CA LEU A 74 -8.62 4.06 -10.21
C LEU A 74 -8.09 2.79 -10.91
N GLN A 75 -8.49 2.54 -12.15
CA GLN A 75 -8.04 1.37 -12.91
C GLN A 75 -6.53 1.41 -13.15
N ASP A 76 -5.99 2.56 -13.56
CA ASP A 76 -4.54 2.75 -13.77
C ASP A 76 -3.77 2.45 -12.48
N ALA A 77 -4.28 2.86 -11.31
CA ALA A 77 -3.65 2.56 -10.02
C ALA A 77 -3.69 1.07 -9.69
N ILE A 78 -4.83 0.40 -9.90
CA ILE A 78 -4.97 -1.05 -9.69
C ILE A 78 -4.02 -1.83 -10.60
N ASP A 79 -3.94 -1.46 -11.88
CA ASP A 79 -3.06 -2.11 -12.85
C ASP A 79 -1.59 -1.92 -12.48
N CYS A 80 -1.18 -0.68 -12.16
CA CYS A 80 0.19 -0.39 -11.73
C CYS A 80 0.59 -1.16 -10.46
N TYR A 81 -0.29 -1.20 -9.46
CA TYR A 81 -0.05 -1.95 -8.24
C TYR A 81 -0.03 -3.46 -8.45
N THR A 82 -0.85 -3.97 -9.36
CA THR A 82 -0.84 -5.38 -9.74
C THR A 82 0.48 -5.75 -10.41
N GLU A 83 0.96 -4.94 -11.37
CA GLU A 83 2.25 -5.17 -12.00
C GLU A 83 3.41 -5.05 -11.00
N HIS A 84 3.37 -4.05 -10.11
CA HIS A 84 4.39 -3.85 -9.09
C HIS A 84 4.44 -5.03 -8.11
N PHE A 85 3.30 -5.59 -7.71
CA PHE A 85 3.24 -6.81 -6.91
C PHE A 85 4.06 -7.96 -7.51
N TYR A 86 3.89 -8.22 -8.80
CA TYR A 86 4.60 -9.30 -9.47
C TYR A 86 6.10 -9.01 -9.71
N LEU A 87 6.54 -7.76 -9.59
CA LEU A 87 7.98 -7.42 -9.67
C LEU A 87 8.73 -7.81 -8.39
N PHE A 88 8.17 -7.57 -7.21
CA PHE A 88 8.84 -7.89 -5.94
C PHE A 88 8.52 -9.29 -5.40
N LEU A 89 7.44 -9.93 -5.86
CA LEU A 89 7.05 -11.26 -5.39
C LEU A 89 8.17 -12.31 -5.49
N PRO A 90 8.92 -12.44 -6.61
CA PRO A 90 10.01 -13.40 -6.69
C PRO A 90 11.08 -13.18 -5.62
N GLU A 91 11.41 -11.92 -5.34
CA GLU A 91 12.40 -11.57 -4.33
C GLU A 91 11.94 -11.88 -2.92
N LEU A 92 10.66 -11.63 -2.61
CA LEU A 92 10.07 -12.06 -1.34
C LEU A 92 10.12 -13.57 -1.18
N LEU A 93 9.88 -14.33 -2.26
CA LEU A 93 9.96 -15.80 -2.24
C LEU A 93 11.40 -16.32 -2.12
N GLU A 94 12.40 -15.55 -2.56
CA GLU A 94 13.83 -15.86 -2.36
C GLU A 94 14.34 -15.45 -0.97
N LEU A 95 13.84 -14.33 -0.44
CA LEU A 95 14.14 -13.84 0.91
C LEU A 95 13.46 -14.66 2.01
N ALA A 96 12.43 -15.43 1.63
CA ALA A 96 11.69 -16.34 2.48
C ALA A 96 12.54 -17.54 2.96
N ASP A 97 13.55 -17.24 3.77
CA ASP A 97 14.02 -18.15 4.81
C ASP A 97 12.85 -18.37 5.79
N THR A 98 12.78 -19.49 6.51
CA THR A 98 11.62 -19.86 7.37
C THR A 98 11.32 -18.89 8.54
N LYS A 99 11.96 -17.72 8.57
CA LYS A 99 11.87 -16.69 9.62
C LYS A 99 10.75 -15.69 9.32
N PRO A 100 10.11 -15.13 10.35
CA PRO A 100 9.09 -14.10 10.16
C PRO A 100 9.59 -12.85 9.43
N LEU A 101 8.75 -12.27 8.57
CA LEU A 101 9.01 -11.02 7.85
C LEU A 101 7.70 -10.23 7.70
N ILE A 102 7.73 -8.93 7.99
CA ILE A 102 6.61 -8.02 7.70
C ILE A 102 6.81 -7.46 6.29
N VAL A 103 5.78 -7.54 5.45
CA VAL A 103 5.77 -6.95 4.11
C VAL A 103 4.75 -5.82 4.10
N GLU A 104 5.18 -4.61 3.78
CA GLU A 104 4.35 -3.41 3.87
C GLU A 104 4.29 -2.66 2.54
N GLY A 105 3.08 -2.26 2.15
CA GLY A 105 2.89 -1.32 1.03
C GLY A 105 1.52 -1.37 0.36
N ASN A 106 1.25 -0.36 -0.45
CA ASN A 106 -0.01 -0.24 -1.22
C ASN A 106 -0.23 -1.34 -2.27
N PRO A 107 0.81 -1.89 -2.95
CA PRO A 107 0.60 -2.94 -3.95
C PRO A 107 0.05 -4.28 -3.42
N LEU A 108 -0.05 -4.44 -2.10
CA LEU A 108 -0.50 -5.67 -1.44
C LEU A 108 -2.02 -5.85 -1.52
N LEU A 109 -2.63 -5.78 -2.70
CA LEU A 109 -4.09 -5.89 -2.88
C LEU A 109 -4.64 -7.21 -2.32
N PRO A 110 -5.78 -7.19 -1.59
CA PRO A 110 -6.38 -8.39 -1.01
C PRO A 110 -6.54 -9.55 -2.00
N ALA A 111 -7.00 -9.28 -3.23
CA ALA A 111 -7.15 -10.29 -4.28
C ALA A 111 -5.83 -10.95 -4.70
N LEU A 112 -4.71 -10.23 -4.62
CA LEU A 112 -3.38 -10.75 -4.99
C LEU A 112 -2.77 -11.55 -3.85
N ILE A 113 -3.05 -11.17 -2.60
CA ILE A 113 -2.49 -11.80 -1.41
C ILE A 113 -3.25 -13.05 -1.01
N GLN A 114 -4.57 -13.06 -1.16
CA GLN A 114 -5.44 -14.16 -0.69
C GLN A 114 -4.97 -15.57 -1.12
N PRO A 115 -4.51 -15.82 -2.36
CA PRO A 115 -4.03 -17.13 -2.78
C PRO A 115 -2.79 -17.64 -2.02
N TYR A 116 -2.05 -16.74 -1.36
CA TYR A 116 -0.83 -17.03 -0.63
C TYR A 116 -1.03 -17.15 0.89
N LEU A 117 -2.24 -16.88 1.40
CA LEU A 117 -2.51 -16.92 2.84
C LEU A 117 -2.88 -18.32 3.31
N SER A 118 -2.16 -18.84 4.31
CA SER A 118 -2.58 -20.01 5.09
C SER A 118 -3.67 -19.70 6.10
N HIS A 119 -3.77 -18.45 6.56
CA HIS A 119 -4.79 -18.01 7.52
C HIS A 119 -5.08 -16.50 7.35
N PRO A 120 -6.33 -16.03 7.54
CA PRO A 120 -6.69 -14.61 7.44
C PRO A 120 -5.90 -13.68 8.39
N SER A 121 -5.44 -14.23 9.53
CA SER A 121 -4.59 -13.51 10.48
C SER A 121 -3.22 -13.12 9.91
N ARG A 122 -2.81 -13.62 8.73
CA ARG A 122 -1.54 -13.25 8.11
C ARG A 122 -1.60 -11.96 7.29
N ALA A 123 -2.79 -11.40 7.11
CA ALA A 123 -2.96 -10.14 6.38
C ALA A 123 -3.89 -9.17 7.12
N ILE A 124 -3.51 -7.90 7.14
CA ILE A 124 -4.35 -6.81 7.65
C ILE A 124 -4.13 -5.55 6.82
N TYR A 125 -5.19 -4.76 6.72
CA TYR A 125 -5.25 -3.60 5.87
C TYR A 125 -5.55 -2.35 6.68
N LEU A 126 -4.72 -1.32 6.56
CA LEU A 126 -4.93 -0.04 7.25
C LEU A 126 -5.31 1.07 6.26
N ALA A 127 -6.27 1.88 6.63
CA ALA A 127 -6.66 3.06 5.86
C ALA A 127 -6.81 4.30 6.74
N ALA A 128 -6.61 5.46 6.13
CA ALA A 128 -6.95 6.74 6.73
C ALA A 128 -8.42 7.09 6.44
N PRO A 129 -9.08 7.87 7.31
CA PRO A 129 -10.38 8.43 6.98
C PRO A 129 -10.27 9.32 5.71
N PRO A 130 -11.24 9.21 4.77
CA PRO A 130 -11.21 9.97 3.51
C PRO A 130 -11.03 11.48 3.68
N ASP A 131 -11.70 12.07 4.68
CA ASP A 131 -11.68 13.51 4.93
C ASP A 131 -10.28 14.04 5.31
N LEU A 132 -9.40 13.15 5.78
CA LEU A 132 -8.09 13.49 6.33
C LEU A 132 -6.97 13.32 5.31
N LEU A 133 -7.20 12.55 4.23
CA LEU A 133 -6.23 12.41 3.13
C LEU A 133 -5.83 13.78 2.55
N ARG A 134 -6.81 14.65 2.32
CA ARG A 134 -6.58 16.01 1.81
C ARG A 134 -5.67 16.82 2.73
N GLN A 135 -5.94 16.77 4.03
CA GLN A 135 -5.16 17.48 5.05
C GLN A 135 -3.72 16.95 5.14
N TYR A 136 -3.53 15.62 5.06
CA TYR A 136 -2.19 15.03 5.11
C TYR A 136 -1.35 15.40 3.90
N TYR A 137 -1.91 15.37 2.70
CA TYR A 137 -1.16 15.68 1.48
C TYR A 137 -0.89 17.18 1.32
N SER A 138 -1.81 18.06 1.75
CA SER A 138 -1.60 19.51 1.68
C SER A 138 -0.44 20.01 2.54
N GLN A 139 0.00 19.21 3.52
CA GLN A 139 1.12 19.54 4.42
C GLN A 139 2.48 19.09 3.89
N ARG A 140 2.55 18.42 2.73
CA ARG A 140 3.79 17.84 2.20
C ARG A 140 4.38 18.68 1.08
N ASP A 141 5.59 19.22 1.31
CA ASP A 141 6.30 20.07 0.35
C ASP A 141 6.55 19.39 -1.01
N TRP A 142 6.80 18.08 -1.01
CA TRP A 142 7.01 17.32 -2.24
C TRP A 142 5.72 17.22 -3.06
N ALA A 143 4.55 17.12 -2.42
CA ALA A 143 3.27 17.03 -3.12
C ALA A 143 2.98 18.34 -3.84
N VAL A 144 3.23 19.48 -3.17
CA VAL A 144 3.13 20.82 -3.79
C VAL A 144 4.09 20.95 -4.99
N THR A 145 5.32 20.46 -4.85
CA THR A 145 6.34 20.53 -5.92
C THR A 145 5.94 19.70 -7.14
N VAL A 146 5.37 18.53 -6.91
CA VAL A 146 4.83 17.65 -7.95
C VAL A 146 3.64 18.30 -8.66
N LEU A 147 2.67 18.82 -7.89
CA LEU A 147 1.43 19.40 -8.44
C LEU A 147 1.69 20.64 -9.28
N LYS A 148 2.74 21.42 -8.99
CA LYS A 148 3.16 22.59 -9.79
C LYS A 148 3.59 22.25 -11.22
N GLN A 149 3.85 20.98 -11.52
CA GLN A 149 4.17 20.53 -12.87
C GLN A 149 2.92 20.24 -13.71
N SER A 150 1.73 20.25 -13.09
CA SER A 150 0.44 20.19 -13.78
C SER A 150 0.05 21.56 -14.34
N SER A 151 -0.62 21.60 -15.49
CA SER A 151 -1.24 22.83 -16.02
C SER A 151 -2.41 23.31 -15.15
N ASP A 152 -3.04 22.39 -14.41
CA ASP A 152 -4.08 22.67 -13.40
C ASP A 152 -3.74 21.92 -12.10
N PRO A 153 -2.96 22.54 -11.19
CA PRO A 153 -2.55 21.90 -9.93
C PRO A 153 -3.72 21.58 -8.99
N GLU A 154 -4.77 22.40 -8.99
CA GLU A 154 -5.92 22.22 -8.11
C GLU A 154 -6.77 21.03 -8.57
N GLN A 155 -7.08 20.95 -9.87
CA GLN A 155 -7.81 19.82 -10.42
C GLN A 155 -6.99 18.52 -10.32
N ALA A 156 -5.69 18.56 -10.58
CA ALA A 156 -4.82 17.39 -10.42
C ALA A 156 -4.80 16.88 -8.96
N PHE A 157 -4.76 17.79 -7.99
CA PHE A 157 -4.82 17.41 -6.58
C PHE A 157 -6.18 16.81 -6.21
N ASN A 158 -7.27 17.42 -6.65
CA ASN A 158 -8.62 16.89 -6.44
C ASN A 158 -8.75 15.48 -7.01
N ASN A 159 -8.34 15.28 -8.26
CA ASN A 159 -8.40 13.99 -8.93
C ASN A 159 -7.54 12.92 -8.24
N TRP A 160 -6.34 13.28 -7.80
CA TRP A 160 -5.51 12.38 -7.00
C TRP A 160 -6.24 11.97 -5.71
N MET A 161 -6.77 12.92 -4.94
CA MET A 161 -7.46 12.61 -3.69
C MET A 161 -8.69 11.74 -3.91
N GLU A 162 -9.52 12.03 -4.91
CA GLU A 162 -10.65 11.19 -5.26
C GLU A 162 -10.22 9.78 -5.68
N ARG A 163 -9.12 9.65 -6.43
CA ARG A 163 -8.52 8.34 -6.78
C ARG A 163 -8.11 7.56 -5.53
N ASP A 164 -7.39 8.19 -4.59
CA ASP A 164 -6.93 7.52 -3.37
C ASP A 164 -8.10 7.08 -2.47
N ILE A 165 -9.16 7.89 -2.39
CA ILE A 165 -10.41 7.54 -1.70
C ILE A 165 -11.10 6.36 -2.39
N ALA A 166 -11.22 6.40 -3.71
CA ALA A 166 -11.81 5.30 -4.49
C ALA A 166 -11.00 4.01 -4.35
N PHE A 167 -9.67 4.11 -4.31
CA PHE A 167 -8.77 3.00 -4.09
C PHE A 167 -8.94 2.40 -2.68
N ALA A 168 -9.03 3.23 -1.64
CA ALA A 168 -9.29 2.76 -0.28
C ALA A 168 -10.60 1.96 -0.18
N ARG A 169 -11.68 2.44 -0.83
CA ARG A 169 -12.97 1.74 -0.93
C ARG A 169 -12.85 0.43 -1.71
N HIS A 170 -12.06 0.41 -2.77
CA HIS A 170 -11.79 -0.82 -3.53
C HIS A 170 -11.10 -1.87 -2.66
N VAL A 171 -10.06 -1.49 -1.91
CA VAL A 171 -9.36 -2.37 -0.97
C VAL A 171 -10.31 -2.86 0.14
N GLU A 172 -11.13 -1.98 0.71
CA GLU A 172 -12.13 -2.35 1.73
C GLU A 172 -13.12 -3.40 1.18
N ALA A 173 -13.65 -3.17 -0.02
CA ALA A 173 -14.58 -4.10 -0.66
C ALA A 173 -13.94 -5.48 -0.88
N GLN A 174 -12.69 -5.54 -1.33
CA GLN A 174 -11.98 -6.80 -1.47
C GLN A 174 -11.70 -7.47 -0.11
N CYS A 175 -11.32 -6.70 0.92
CA CYS A 175 -11.14 -7.26 2.26
C CYS A 175 -12.41 -7.93 2.76
N ARG A 176 -13.58 -7.29 2.56
CA ARG A 176 -14.88 -7.88 2.89
C ARG A 176 -15.15 -9.16 2.09
N GLN A 177 -14.85 -9.16 0.80
CA GLN A 177 -15.03 -10.32 -0.08
C GLN A 177 -14.17 -11.52 0.34
N TYR A 178 -12.93 -11.28 0.77
CA TYR A 178 -11.98 -12.33 1.15
C TYR A 178 -11.90 -12.59 2.67
N HIS A 179 -12.81 -11.99 3.45
CA HIS A 179 -12.84 -12.09 4.90
C HIS A 179 -11.51 -11.69 5.59
N LEU A 180 -10.83 -10.68 5.05
CA LEU A 180 -9.61 -10.11 5.61
C LEU A 180 -9.92 -8.90 6.50
N ARG A 181 -9.08 -8.67 7.51
CA ARG A 181 -9.26 -7.57 8.45
C ARG A 181 -8.87 -6.24 7.79
N TYR A 182 -9.79 -5.27 7.85
CA TYR A 182 -9.59 -3.91 7.39
C TYR A 182 -9.88 -2.94 8.53
N LEU A 183 -8.91 -2.09 8.85
CA LEU A 183 -8.98 -1.10 9.92
C LEU A 183 -8.92 0.30 9.32
N VAL A 184 -9.96 1.08 9.59
CA VAL A 184 -9.91 2.53 9.40
C VAL A 184 -9.30 3.10 10.67
N SER A 185 -8.12 3.71 10.53
CA SER A 185 -7.42 4.34 11.65
C SER A 185 -8.24 5.49 12.22
N ASP A 186 -8.60 5.38 13.50
CA ASP A 186 -9.00 6.54 14.31
C ASP A 186 -7.74 7.38 14.59
N GLU A 187 -7.81 8.69 14.35
CA GLU A 187 -6.69 9.60 14.58
C GLU A 187 -6.40 9.85 16.06
N SER A 188 -7.38 9.60 16.93
CA SER A 188 -7.18 9.68 18.38
C SER A 188 -6.31 8.54 18.92
N LEU A 189 -6.17 7.45 18.15
CA LEU A 189 -5.31 6.33 18.52
C LEU A 189 -3.86 6.63 18.20
N SER A 190 -2.99 6.43 19.19
CA SER A 190 -1.55 6.48 19.01
C SER A 190 -1.09 5.39 18.03
N ILE A 191 0.08 5.59 17.41
CA ILE A 191 0.72 4.55 16.58
C ILE A 191 0.92 3.25 17.37
N GLU A 192 1.28 3.36 18.64
CA GLU A 192 1.42 2.22 19.54
C GLU A 192 0.10 1.43 19.67
N SER A 193 -1.03 2.10 19.90
CA SER A 193 -2.34 1.42 20.01
C SER A 193 -2.71 0.70 18.72
N LYS A 194 -2.46 1.32 17.56
CA LYS A 194 -2.69 0.70 16.24
C LYS A 194 -1.79 -0.51 16.04
N ALA A 195 -0.52 -0.39 16.43
CA ALA A 195 0.42 -1.48 16.30
C ALA A 195 0.09 -2.65 17.23
N LYS A 196 -0.46 -2.41 18.42
CA LYS A 196 -0.98 -3.47 19.30
C LYS A 196 -2.15 -4.22 18.68
N GLU A 197 -3.14 -3.54 18.11
CA GLU A 197 -4.26 -4.21 17.42
C GLU A 197 -3.76 -5.06 16.23
N VAL A 198 -2.76 -4.55 15.49
CA VAL A 198 -2.14 -5.31 14.38
C VAL A 198 -1.34 -6.50 14.90
N ALA A 199 -0.58 -6.36 15.99
CA ALA A 199 0.16 -7.45 16.61
C ALA A 199 -0.76 -8.56 17.12
N GLU A 200 -1.84 -8.19 17.80
CA GLU A 200 -2.89 -9.11 18.26
C GLU A 200 -3.53 -9.86 17.09
N HIS A 201 -3.88 -9.17 16.00
CA HIS A 201 -4.40 -9.81 14.80
C HIS A 201 -3.39 -10.79 14.20
N PHE A 202 -2.10 -10.44 14.17
CA PHE A 202 -1.02 -11.31 13.70
C PHE A 202 -0.69 -12.46 14.66
N GLY A 203 -1.26 -12.48 15.88
CA GLY A 203 -0.94 -13.48 16.90
C GLY A 203 0.49 -13.36 17.40
N LEU A 204 1.06 -12.16 17.38
CA LEU A 204 2.34 -11.87 18.01
C LEU A 204 2.07 -11.68 19.50
N ASP A 205 2.70 -12.51 20.35
CA ASP A 205 2.55 -12.43 21.82
C ASP A 205 3.03 -11.05 22.31
N SER A 206 2.07 -10.16 22.49
CA SER A 206 2.25 -8.92 23.21
C SER A 206 2.50 -9.27 24.68
N GLY A 207 3.76 -9.49 25.06
CA GLY A 207 4.18 -9.53 26.46
C GLY A 207 4.05 -8.16 27.14
N LEU A 208 2.90 -7.49 26.94
CA LEU A 208 2.51 -6.18 27.43
C LEU A 208 1.60 -6.32 28.65
#